data_AF-X1QYX8-F1
#
_entry.id   AF-X1QYX8-F1
#
_cell.length_a   1.000
_cell.length_b   1.000
_cell.length_c   1.000
_cell.angle_alpha   90.00
_cell.angle_beta   90.00
_cell.angle_gamma   90.00
#
_symmetry.space_group_name_H-M   'P 1'
#
loop_
_entity.id
_entity.type
_entity.pdbx_description
1 polymer ?
#
loop_
_entity_poly.entity_id
_entity_poly.type
_entity_poly.pdbx_seq_one_letter_code
_entity_poly.pdbx_strand_id
1 'polypeptide(L)'
;MAEQSATLQPGESKLVSFEAIPHEARTYQVSVNGLTGSFVATEALEPVPCVYCGATFSTEAGLISHMESNHPGMPYLIYAYPEKSQVPRGGGCRVNYKAFIPALRALPTGVYSPSWILWITMGTYYSMCIFAYGAWRRVSSGQGFIEGTGTVRAKYNPAPYDVRDIPRGTYPLVSGLGVFHNSGHGPTDQYWWKVDTGQILTVV
;
A
#
# COMPACT_ATOMS: atom_id res chain seq x y z
N MET A 1 -4.63 -35.62 -2.92
CA MET A 1 -6.10 -35.58 -3.01
C MET A 1 -6.64 -35.88 -1.63
N ALA A 2 -7.60 -35.09 -1.15
CA ALA A 2 -8.32 -35.38 0.09
C ALA A 2 -9.50 -36.30 -0.24
N GLU A 3 -9.69 -37.37 0.54
CA GLU A 3 -10.80 -38.31 0.39
C GLU A 3 -11.58 -38.36 1.71
N GLN A 4 -12.91 -38.33 1.61
CA GLN A 4 -13.79 -38.50 2.76
C GLN A 4 -14.94 -39.42 2.36
N SER A 5 -15.14 -40.49 3.15
CA SER A 5 -16.25 -41.42 2.99
C SER A 5 -17.34 -41.15 4.03
N ALA A 6 -18.60 -41.31 3.64
CA ALA A 6 -19.76 -41.20 4.52
C ALA A 6 -20.71 -42.37 4.25
N THR A 7 -21.14 -43.05 5.31
CA THR A 7 -22.20 -44.07 5.26
C THR A 7 -23.52 -43.40 5.57
N LEU A 8 -24.53 -43.61 4.72
CA LEU A 8 -25.87 -43.04 4.86
C LEU A 8 -26.90 -44.15 4.85
N GLN A 9 -27.95 -44.02 5.68
CA GLN A 9 -29.13 -44.85 5.57
C GLN A 9 -30.07 -44.34 4.46
N PRO A 10 -31.01 -45.17 3.96
CA PRO A 10 -32.01 -44.73 2.98
C PRO A 10 -32.77 -43.49 3.47
N GLY A 11 -32.78 -42.42 2.66
CA GLY A 11 -33.46 -41.17 2.99
C GLY A 11 -32.66 -40.20 3.88
N GLU A 12 -31.47 -40.58 4.34
CA GLU A 12 -30.60 -39.73 5.15
C GLU A 12 -29.76 -38.77 4.27
N SER A 13 -29.64 -37.51 4.70
CA SER A 13 -28.74 -36.52 4.09
C SER A 13 -27.68 -36.07 5.09
N LYS A 14 -26.43 -35.97 4.66
CA LYS A 14 -25.32 -35.48 5.49
C LYS A 14 -24.51 -34.43 4.74
N LEU A 15 -24.22 -33.32 5.41
CA LEU A 15 -23.31 -32.30 4.89
C LEU A 15 -21.87 -32.85 4.91
N VAL A 16 -21.17 -32.71 3.78
CA VAL A 16 -19.74 -33.00 3.65
C VAL A 16 -19.01 -31.69 3.36
N SER A 17 -17.92 -31.44 4.06
CA SER A 17 -17.15 -30.19 3.95
C SER A 17 -15.69 -30.51 3.70
N PHE A 18 -15.11 -29.84 2.71
CA PHE A 18 -13.70 -29.92 2.37
C PHE A 18 -13.08 -28.54 2.53
N GLU A 19 -11.83 -28.48 2.99
CA GLU A 19 -11.06 -27.24 3.07
C GLU A 19 -9.88 -27.32 2.10
N ALA A 20 -9.66 -26.24 1.34
CA ALA A 20 -8.54 -26.13 0.41
C ALA A 20 -7.99 -24.70 0.45
N ILE A 21 -6.67 -24.58 0.64
CA ILE A 21 -5.97 -23.30 0.62
C ILE A 21 -5.22 -23.20 -0.73
N PRO A 22 -5.63 -22.33 -1.66
CA PRO A 22 -4.93 -22.13 -2.92
C PRO A 22 -3.61 -21.38 -2.68
N HIS A 23 -2.54 -21.80 -3.35
CA HIS A 23 -1.20 -21.19 -3.27
C HIS A 23 -0.85 -20.28 -4.45
N GLU A 24 -1.66 -20.29 -5.51
CA GLU A 24 -1.45 -19.50 -6.72
C GLU A 24 -2.73 -18.78 -7.10
N ALA A 25 -2.62 -17.55 -7.61
CA ALA A 25 -3.76 -16.83 -8.13
C ALA A 25 -4.15 -17.37 -9.52
N ARG A 26 -5.28 -18.08 -9.58
CA ARG A 26 -5.84 -18.66 -10.80
C ARG A 26 -7.26 -19.18 -10.56
N THR A 27 -7.93 -19.58 -11.63
CA THR A 27 -9.20 -20.31 -11.55
C THR A 27 -8.94 -21.78 -11.19
N TYR A 28 -9.56 -22.25 -10.12
CA TYR A 28 -9.54 -23.65 -9.71
C TYR A 28 -10.85 -24.33 -10.08
N GLN A 29 -10.75 -25.52 -10.66
CA GLN A 29 -11.89 -26.39 -10.93
C GLN A 29 -12.03 -27.37 -9.77
N VAL A 30 -13.26 -27.52 -9.28
CA VAL A 30 -13.63 -28.46 -8.23
C VAL A 30 -14.52 -29.53 -8.85
N SER A 31 -14.17 -30.80 -8.61
CA SER A 31 -14.97 -31.94 -9.02
C SER A 31 -15.16 -32.87 -7.82
N VAL A 32 -16.41 -33.12 -7.45
CA VAL A 32 -16.77 -34.04 -6.36
C VAL A 32 -17.84 -34.99 -6.88
N ASN A 33 -17.46 -36.25 -7.10
CA ASN A 33 -18.38 -37.31 -7.55
C ASN A 33 -19.26 -36.91 -8.75
N GLY A 34 -18.67 -36.22 -9.74
CA GLY A 34 -19.36 -35.78 -10.96
C GLY A 34 -20.05 -34.42 -10.86
N LEU A 35 -20.16 -33.82 -9.66
CA LEU A 35 -20.54 -32.42 -9.52
C LEU A 35 -19.33 -31.53 -9.77
N THR A 36 -19.48 -30.57 -10.68
CA THR A 36 -18.42 -29.63 -11.02
C THR A 36 -18.78 -28.21 -10.58
N GLY A 37 -17.76 -27.48 -10.16
CA GLY A 37 -17.85 -26.06 -9.83
C GLY A 37 -16.48 -25.42 -9.99
N SER A 38 -16.41 -24.10 -9.89
CA SER A 38 -15.14 -23.39 -9.94
C SER A 38 -15.14 -22.22 -8.97
N PHE A 39 -13.94 -21.85 -8.55
CA PHE A 39 -13.71 -20.60 -7.84
C PHE A 39 -12.42 -19.96 -8.35
N VAL A 40 -12.29 -18.65 -8.19
CA VAL A 40 -11.09 -17.90 -8.54
C VAL A 40 -10.33 -17.61 -7.26
N ALA A 41 -9.08 -18.09 -7.17
CA ALA A 41 -8.15 -17.59 -6.16
C ALA A 41 -7.49 -16.33 -6.72
N THR A 42 -7.59 -15.23 -5.99
CA THR A 42 -6.86 -13.99 -6.29
C THR A 42 -5.64 -13.90 -5.38
N GLU A 43 -4.61 -13.16 -5.80
CA GLU A 43 -3.52 -12.82 -4.88
C GLU A 43 -4.11 -12.15 -3.63
N ALA A 44 -3.67 -12.61 -2.46
CA ALA A 44 -3.98 -11.91 -1.23
C ALA A 44 -3.27 -10.55 -1.29
N LEU A 45 -4.03 -9.48 -1.47
CA LEU A 45 -3.50 -8.15 -1.23
C LEU A 45 -3.06 -8.10 0.22
N GLU A 46 -1.80 -7.77 0.45
CA GLU A 46 -1.30 -7.64 1.81
C GLU A 46 -2.15 -6.61 2.58
N PRO A 47 -2.44 -6.88 3.87
CA PRO A 47 -3.37 -6.06 4.63
C PRO A 47 -2.90 -4.61 4.64
N VAL A 48 -3.82 -3.70 4.30
CA VAL A 48 -3.52 -2.27 4.27
C VAL A 48 -3.80 -1.70 5.66
N PRO A 49 -2.79 -1.19 6.37
CA PRO A 49 -3.01 -0.53 7.64
C PRO A 49 -3.59 0.87 7.44
N CYS A 50 -4.58 1.23 8.25
CA CYS A 50 -5.05 2.61 8.36
C CYS A 50 -3.91 3.48 8.87
N VAL A 51 -3.63 4.55 8.13
CA VAL A 51 -2.50 5.46 8.42
C VAL A 51 -2.67 6.28 9.70
N TYR A 52 -3.85 6.26 10.33
CA TYR A 52 -4.16 7.04 11.53
C TYR A 52 -4.33 6.19 12.80
N CYS A 53 -4.85 4.97 12.70
CA CYS A 53 -5.12 4.13 13.88
C CYS A 53 -4.48 2.73 13.83
N GLY A 54 -3.86 2.35 12.71
CA GLY A 54 -3.21 1.03 12.56
C GLY A 54 -4.16 -0.15 12.35
N ALA A 55 -5.48 0.08 12.27
CA ALA A 55 -6.44 -0.97 11.90
C ALA A 55 -6.10 -1.55 10.53
N THR A 56 -6.11 -2.87 10.38
CA THR A 56 -5.72 -3.55 9.13
C THR A 56 -6.92 -4.08 8.37
N PHE A 57 -6.93 -3.92 7.05
CA PHE A 57 -8.04 -4.36 6.20
C PHE A 57 -7.54 -5.27 5.07
N SER A 58 -8.29 -6.32 4.78
CA SER A 58 -8.02 -7.26 3.69
C SER A 58 -8.58 -6.82 2.34
N THR A 59 -9.34 -5.72 2.30
CA THR A 59 -9.96 -5.19 1.07
C THR A 59 -9.90 -3.67 1.04
N GLU A 60 -9.79 -3.11 -0.17
CA GLU A 60 -9.88 -1.66 -0.41
C GLU A 60 -11.21 -1.10 0.11
N ALA A 61 -12.33 -1.77 -0.17
CA ALA A 61 -13.65 -1.34 0.28
C ALA A 61 -13.76 -1.27 1.82
N GLY A 62 -13.17 -2.24 2.53
CA GLY A 62 -13.13 -2.24 4.00
C GLY A 62 -12.35 -1.05 4.56
N LEU A 63 -11.20 -0.75 3.97
CA LEU A 63 -10.43 0.45 4.34
C LEU A 63 -11.20 1.73 4.04
N ILE A 64 -11.78 1.87 2.85
CA ILE A 64 -12.55 3.06 2.46
C ILE A 64 -13.69 3.29 3.45
N SER A 65 -14.50 2.27 3.74
CA SER A 65 -15.61 2.36 4.68
C SER A 65 -15.14 2.76 6.09
N HIS A 66 -14.01 2.22 6.55
CA HIS A 66 -13.40 2.62 7.80
C HIS A 66 -12.97 4.10 7.79
N MET A 67 -12.31 4.55 6.72
CA MET A 67 -11.85 5.93 6.60
C MET A 67 -13.01 6.93 6.57
N GLU A 68 -14.07 6.62 5.82
CA GLU A 68 -15.25 7.48 5.74
C GLU A 68 -16.00 7.60 7.07
N SER A 69 -15.99 6.55 7.90
CA SER A 69 -16.69 6.53 9.18
C SER A 69 -15.85 7.03 10.36
N ASN A 70 -14.55 6.73 10.41
CA ASN A 70 -13.68 7.01 11.56
C ASN A 70 -12.72 8.17 11.33
N HIS A 71 -12.40 8.49 10.07
CA HIS A 71 -11.45 9.53 9.68
C HIS A 71 -12.00 10.41 8.55
N PRO A 72 -13.23 10.96 8.69
CA PRO A 72 -13.92 11.64 7.60
C PRO A 72 -13.13 12.87 7.13
N GLY A 73 -13.00 13.00 5.81
CA GLY A 73 -12.30 14.14 5.19
C GLY A 73 -10.78 14.11 5.32
N MET A 74 -10.18 13.03 5.85
CA MET A 74 -8.73 12.86 5.89
C MET A 74 -8.23 12.14 4.62
N PRO A 75 -7.07 12.51 4.06
CA PRO A 75 -6.43 11.75 2.98
C PRO A 75 -5.91 10.42 3.51
N TYR A 76 -5.76 9.42 2.63
CA TYR A 76 -5.22 8.11 3.01
C TYR A 76 -4.60 7.35 1.85
N LEU A 77 -3.65 6.48 2.19
CA LEU A 77 -3.04 5.53 1.27
C LEU A 77 -3.89 4.26 1.20
N ILE A 78 -4.20 3.79 0.00
CA ILE A 78 -4.82 2.49 -0.24
C ILE A 78 -3.74 1.44 -0.46
N TYR A 79 -2.76 1.73 -1.32
CA TYR A 79 -1.62 0.82 -1.49
C TYR A 79 -0.39 1.57 -1.95
N ALA A 80 0.77 0.97 -1.69
CA ALA A 80 2.05 1.35 -2.28
C ALA A 80 2.91 0.09 -2.45
N TYR A 81 3.05 -0.40 -3.68
CA TYR A 81 3.77 -1.64 -4.00
C TYR A 81 5.01 -1.35 -4.84
N PRO A 82 6.21 -1.81 -4.45
CA PRO A 82 7.38 -1.68 -5.28
C PRO A 82 7.27 -2.62 -6.49
N GLU A 83 7.65 -2.16 -7.68
CA GLU A 83 7.70 -2.99 -8.89
C GLU A 83 8.66 -4.18 -8.75
N LYS A 84 9.61 -4.09 -7.82
CA LYS A 84 10.60 -5.13 -7.51
C LYS A 84 10.82 -5.15 -6.01
N SER A 85 10.88 -6.34 -5.42
CA SER A 85 11.18 -6.53 -3.99
C SER A 85 12.67 -6.40 -3.65
N GLN A 86 13.54 -6.37 -4.67
CA GLN A 86 14.99 -6.27 -4.52
C GLN A 86 15.56 -5.13 -5.39
N VAL A 87 16.45 -4.33 -4.80
CA VAL A 87 17.18 -3.27 -5.51
C VAL A 87 18.67 -3.33 -5.18
N PRO A 88 19.55 -3.03 -6.15
CA PRO A 88 20.97 -2.95 -5.86
C PRO A 88 21.25 -1.74 -4.96
N ARG A 89 22.30 -1.85 -4.13
CA ARG A 89 22.84 -0.73 -3.33
C ARG A 89 23.05 0.51 -4.21
N GLY A 90 22.51 1.65 -3.76
CA GLY A 90 22.55 2.93 -4.49
C GLY A 90 21.61 3.03 -5.69
N GLY A 91 20.92 1.94 -6.05
CA GLY A 91 19.90 1.87 -7.09
C GLY A 91 18.53 2.34 -6.61
N GLY A 92 17.49 1.91 -7.32
CA GLY A 92 16.11 2.24 -7.01
C GLY A 92 15.11 1.40 -7.78
N CYS A 93 13.84 1.50 -7.41
CA CYS A 93 12.73 0.90 -8.11
C CYS A 93 11.57 1.90 -8.21
N ARG A 94 10.63 1.58 -9.08
CA ARG A 94 9.34 2.26 -9.12
C ARG A 94 8.43 1.67 -8.03
N VAL A 95 7.55 2.49 -7.49
CA VAL A 95 6.50 2.11 -6.53
C VAL A 95 5.17 2.59 -7.07
N ASN A 96 4.29 1.66 -7.37
CA ASN A 96 2.92 1.95 -7.78
C ASN A 96 2.09 2.22 -6.53
N TYR A 97 1.27 3.26 -6.58
CA TYR A 97 0.47 3.65 -5.42
C TYR A 97 -0.94 4.03 -5.83
N LYS A 98 -1.85 3.88 -4.87
CA LYS A 98 -3.20 4.45 -4.90
C LYS A 98 -3.48 5.14 -3.59
N ALA A 99 -4.03 6.35 -3.66
CA ALA A 99 -4.40 7.13 -2.50
C ALA A 99 -5.72 7.86 -2.75
N PHE A 100 -6.46 8.14 -1.68
CA PHE A 100 -7.60 9.05 -1.72
C PHE A 100 -7.18 10.42 -1.22
N ILE A 101 -7.55 11.45 -1.98
CA ILE A 101 -7.34 12.84 -1.62
C ILE A 101 -8.70 13.54 -1.51
N PRO A 102 -9.10 14.02 -0.32
CA PRO A 102 -10.34 14.76 -0.14
C PRO A 102 -10.24 16.15 -0.80
N ALA A 103 -11.37 16.84 -0.92
CA ALA A 103 -11.35 18.26 -1.25
C ALA A 103 -10.60 19.01 -0.14
N LEU A 104 -9.40 19.45 -0.44
CA LEU A 104 -8.64 20.31 0.46
C LEU A 104 -9.26 21.70 0.47
N ARG A 105 -9.27 22.34 1.65
CA ARG A 105 -9.71 23.72 1.81
C ARG A 105 -8.91 24.59 0.83
N ALA A 106 -9.60 25.45 0.08
CA ALA A 106 -8.97 26.37 -0.85
C ALA A 106 -7.88 27.15 -0.12
N LEU A 107 -6.61 26.89 -0.47
CA LEU A 107 -5.49 27.69 0.02
C LEU A 107 -5.62 29.10 -0.58
N PRO A 108 -5.21 30.15 0.17
CA PRO A 108 -5.33 31.53 -0.30
C PRO A 108 -4.76 31.72 -1.71
N THR A 109 -5.50 32.41 -2.57
CA THR A 109 -5.13 32.69 -3.97
C THR A 109 -3.80 33.44 -4.06
N GLY A 110 -2.83 32.91 -4.82
CA GLY A 110 -1.65 33.68 -5.24
C GLY A 110 -0.40 32.88 -5.60
N VAL A 111 -0.18 31.70 -5.01
CA VAL A 111 0.97 30.82 -5.26
C VAL A 111 0.45 29.41 -4.87
N TYR A 112 0.81 28.27 -5.48
CA TYR A 112 1.98 27.43 -5.22
C TYR A 112 1.88 26.24 -6.19
N SER A 113 3.00 25.80 -6.74
CA SER A 113 3.13 24.48 -7.36
C SER A 113 3.08 23.49 -6.21
N PRO A 114 1.96 22.83 -5.94
CA PRO A 114 1.85 22.05 -4.74
C PRO A 114 2.54 20.73 -5.05
N SER A 115 3.69 20.59 -4.44
CA SER A 115 4.56 19.47 -4.64
C SER A 115 4.20 18.50 -3.50
N TRP A 116 3.32 17.56 -3.83
CA TRP A 116 2.91 16.47 -2.93
C TRP A 116 4.03 15.47 -2.85
N ILE A 117 4.37 15.07 -1.63
CA ILE A 117 5.37 14.04 -1.44
C ILE A 117 4.71 12.93 -0.67
N LEU A 118 4.32 11.88 -1.39
CA LEU A 118 4.27 10.56 -0.78
C LEU A 118 5.72 10.21 -0.45
N TRP A 119 6.12 10.38 0.80
CA TRP A 119 7.43 9.94 1.25
C TRP A 119 7.36 8.44 1.41
N ILE A 120 8.31 7.73 0.83
CA ILE A 120 8.44 6.30 1.08
C ILE A 120 9.76 6.06 1.78
N THR A 121 9.79 5.99 3.11
CA THR A 121 11.05 5.83 3.86
C THR A 121 11.33 4.37 4.20
N MET A 122 12.57 4.08 4.59
CA MET A 122 13.02 2.73 4.95
C MET A 122 13.62 2.72 6.35
N GLY A 123 12.90 2.18 7.33
CA GLY A 123 13.39 1.99 8.70
C GLY A 123 13.26 3.19 9.66
N THR A 124 13.77 3.01 10.89
CA THR A 124 13.41 3.82 12.08
C THR A 124 14.48 4.81 12.56
N TYR A 125 15.78 4.59 12.29
CA TYR A 125 16.88 5.31 12.98
C TYR A 125 17.55 6.45 12.20
N TYR A 126 17.17 6.70 10.95
CA TYR A 126 17.69 7.80 10.15
C TYR A 126 16.52 8.56 9.53
N SER A 127 16.55 9.90 9.50
CA SER A 127 15.58 10.69 8.74
C SER A 127 15.92 10.56 7.26
N MET A 128 15.57 9.40 6.71
CA MET A 128 15.87 9.02 5.34
C MET A 128 14.87 9.71 4.42
N CYS A 129 15.28 10.82 3.82
CA CYS A 129 14.57 11.41 2.70
C CYS A 129 14.81 10.56 1.45
N ILE A 130 14.07 9.46 1.33
CA ILE A 130 13.86 8.85 0.03
C ILE A 130 12.87 9.77 -0.68
N PHE A 131 13.39 10.57 -1.60
CA PHE A 131 12.56 11.30 -2.54
C PHE A 131 11.95 10.27 -3.49
N ALA A 132 10.69 9.92 -3.26
CA ALA A 132 9.88 9.29 -4.28
C ALA A 132 9.68 10.31 -5.42
N TYR A 133 10.70 10.49 -6.27
CA TYR A 133 10.59 11.35 -7.44
C TYR A 133 9.53 10.74 -8.35
N GLY A 134 8.31 11.30 -8.32
CA GLY A 134 7.19 10.86 -9.14
C GLY A 134 5.82 10.93 -8.47
N ALA A 135 5.72 11.02 -7.13
CA ALA A 135 4.43 11.12 -6.45
C ALA A 135 3.88 12.55 -6.32
N TRP A 136 4.28 13.44 -7.23
CA TRP A 136 3.92 14.86 -7.21
C TRP A 136 2.64 15.07 -8.05
N ARG A 137 1.48 15.25 -7.40
CA ARG A 137 0.24 15.69 -8.09
C ARG A 137 0.18 17.23 -8.15
N ARG A 138 -0.90 17.88 -8.61
CA ARG A 138 -1.18 19.30 -8.30
C ARG A 138 -2.48 19.40 -7.46
N VAL A 139 -2.60 20.36 -6.54
CA VAL A 139 -3.80 20.64 -5.69
C VAL A 139 -4.98 21.06 -6.55
N SER A 140 -4.72 21.65 -7.70
CA SER A 140 -5.75 22.00 -8.68
C SER A 140 -6.37 20.78 -9.38
N SER A 141 -5.89 19.55 -9.15
CA SER A 141 -6.38 18.34 -9.83
C SER A 141 -7.71 17.79 -9.28
N GLY A 142 -8.35 18.46 -8.32
CA GLY A 142 -9.61 18.04 -7.71
C GLY A 142 -9.49 16.88 -6.72
N GLN A 143 -10.58 16.63 -5.98
CA GLN A 143 -10.72 15.53 -5.03
C GLN A 143 -10.87 14.17 -5.74
N GLY A 144 -10.54 13.08 -5.05
CA GLY A 144 -10.80 11.72 -5.50
C GLY A 144 -9.59 10.80 -5.36
N PHE A 145 -9.76 9.60 -5.91
CA PHE A 145 -8.70 8.60 -5.98
C PHE A 145 -7.65 8.98 -7.01
N ILE A 146 -6.40 8.75 -6.64
CA ILE A 146 -5.23 8.97 -7.47
C ILE A 146 -4.45 7.67 -7.55
N GLU A 147 -4.09 7.30 -8.77
CA GLU A 147 -3.19 6.17 -9.03
C GLU A 147 -1.98 6.68 -9.80
N GLY A 148 -0.81 6.16 -9.49
CA GLY A 148 0.41 6.59 -10.14
C GLY A 148 1.62 5.77 -9.75
N THR A 149 2.78 6.23 -10.21
CA THR A 149 4.05 5.58 -9.90
C THR A 149 5.09 6.59 -9.45
N GLY A 150 5.73 6.34 -8.30
CA GLY A 150 6.88 7.08 -7.79
C GLY A 150 8.18 6.31 -7.94
N THR A 151 9.34 6.96 -7.88
CA THR A 151 10.66 6.29 -7.89
C THR A 151 11.31 6.32 -6.51
N VAL A 152 11.48 5.17 -5.86
CA VAL A 152 12.23 5.02 -4.61
C VAL A 152 13.69 4.74 -4.91
N ARG A 153 14.62 5.42 -4.22
CA ARG A 153 16.06 5.15 -4.30
C ARG A 153 16.59 4.64 -2.97
N ALA A 154 17.48 3.65 -3.02
CA ALA A 154 18.15 3.08 -1.87
C ALA A 154 19.32 3.97 -1.38
N LYS A 155 18.99 5.21 -1.02
CA LYS A 155 19.93 6.23 -0.52
C LYS A 155 19.41 6.87 0.77
N TYR A 156 20.32 7.37 1.61
CA TYR A 156 20.02 8.16 2.81
C TYR A 156 20.86 9.43 2.86
N ASN A 157 20.42 10.40 3.66
CA ASN A 157 21.08 11.69 3.80
C ASN A 157 21.22 12.01 5.30
N PRO A 158 22.37 11.72 5.95
CA PRO A 158 22.55 11.99 7.37
C PRO A 158 22.74 13.48 7.69
N ALA A 159 23.11 14.30 6.70
CA ALA A 159 23.26 15.75 6.80
C ALA A 159 22.86 16.40 5.47
N PRO A 160 22.49 17.70 5.41
CA PRO A 160 22.23 18.38 4.16
C PRO A 160 23.38 18.17 3.15
N TYR A 161 23.04 17.77 1.92
CA TYR A 161 23.97 17.53 0.81
C TYR A 161 24.90 16.30 0.93
N ASP A 162 24.80 15.45 1.95
CA ASP A 162 25.60 14.22 2.11
C ASP A 162 24.80 12.96 1.72
N VAL A 163 24.69 12.66 0.42
CA VAL A 163 23.88 11.51 -0.03
C VAL A 163 24.71 10.23 -0.03
N ARG A 164 24.30 9.24 0.76
CA ARG A 164 24.96 7.94 0.91
C ARG A 164 24.06 6.78 0.49
N ASP A 165 24.65 5.65 0.12
CA ASP A 165 23.89 4.44 -0.21
C ASP A 165 23.47 3.68 1.04
N ILE A 166 22.22 3.18 1.07
CA ILE A 166 21.72 2.34 2.16
C ILE A 166 22.56 1.04 2.22
N PRO A 167 22.93 0.55 3.41
CA PRO A 167 23.52 -0.77 3.57
C PRO A 167 22.64 -1.89 3.00
N ARG A 168 23.25 -3.06 2.76
CA ARG A 168 22.47 -4.24 2.40
C ARG A 168 21.58 -4.65 3.57
N GLY A 169 20.36 -5.07 3.28
CA GLY A 169 19.38 -5.46 4.30
C GLY A 169 17.95 -5.39 3.79
N THR A 170 17.02 -5.82 4.63
CA THR A 170 15.58 -5.74 4.37
C THR A 170 15.00 -4.60 5.19
N TYR A 171 14.22 -3.75 4.54
CA TYR A 171 13.65 -2.55 5.14
C TYR A 171 12.15 -2.48 4.90
N PRO A 172 11.35 -2.08 5.92
CA PRO A 172 9.94 -1.80 5.71
C PRO A 172 9.80 -0.56 4.82
N LEU A 173 8.85 -0.64 3.91
CA LEU A 173 8.40 0.48 3.12
C LEU A 173 7.40 1.27 3.98
N VAL A 174 7.70 2.53 4.31
CA VAL A 174 6.78 3.34 5.12
C VAL A 174 6.37 4.59 4.36
N SER A 175 5.12 5.01 4.48
CA SER A 175 4.55 6.17 3.82
C SER A 175 4.51 7.42 4.70
N GLY A 176 4.47 8.58 4.07
CA GLY A 176 4.16 9.86 4.71
C GLY A 176 3.46 10.78 3.72
N LEU A 177 2.56 11.64 4.21
CA LEU A 177 1.91 12.67 3.40
C LEU A 177 1.96 14.03 4.09
N GLY A 178 2.40 15.04 3.34
CA GLY A 178 2.30 16.43 3.72
C GLY A 178 2.10 17.34 2.51
N VAL A 179 1.57 18.54 2.77
CA VAL A 179 1.40 19.64 1.82
C VAL A 179 2.61 20.56 1.94
N PHE A 180 3.25 20.92 0.82
CA PHE A 180 4.45 21.76 0.84
C PHE A 180 4.22 23.12 0.17
N HIS A 181 4.88 24.13 0.71
CA HIS A 181 5.00 25.45 0.12
C HIS A 181 6.23 25.53 -0.78
N ASN A 182 6.13 26.16 -1.97
CA ASN A 182 7.27 26.32 -2.88
C ASN A 182 8.50 27.01 -2.25
N SER A 183 8.32 27.79 -1.19
CA SER A 183 9.38 28.57 -0.53
C SER A 183 9.81 28.00 0.83
N GLY A 184 9.25 26.88 1.28
CA GLY A 184 9.45 26.34 2.64
C GLY A 184 10.36 25.12 2.70
N HIS A 185 11.21 25.07 3.73
CA HIS A 185 11.88 23.84 4.16
C HIS A 185 10.95 23.02 5.08
N GLY A 186 9.86 22.47 4.54
CA GLY A 186 8.95 21.60 5.30
C GLY A 186 7.49 21.67 4.85
N PRO A 187 6.66 20.69 5.26
CA PRO A 187 5.24 20.72 4.94
C PRO A 187 4.53 21.81 5.76
N THR A 188 3.62 22.56 5.13
CA THR A 188 2.68 23.45 5.81
C THR A 188 1.66 22.67 6.62
N ASP A 189 1.23 21.52 6.09
CA ASP A 189 0.31 20.60 6.75
C ASP A 189 0.84 19.18 6.61
N GLN A 190 1.00 18.47 7.72
CA GLN A 190 1.42 17.07 7.75
C GLN A 190 0.24 16.21 8.20
N TYR A 191 -0.17 15.25 7.37
CA TYR A 191 -1.27 14.34 7.68
C TYR A 191 -0.77 13.09 8.41
N TRP A 192 0.23 12.41 7.85
CA TRP A 192 0.88 11.27 8.49
C TRP A 192 2.36 11.18 8.13
N TRP A 193 3.11 10.45 8.95
CA TRP A 193 4.56 10.31 8.81
C TRP A 193 5.03 8.92 9.22
N LYS A 194 5.86 8.30 8.38
CA LYS A 194 6.51 7.00 8.64
C LYS A 194 5.54 5.88 9.04
N VAL A 195 4.40 5.80 8.37
CA VAL A 195 3.43 4.72 8.58
C VAL A 195 3.80 3.54 7.69
N ASP A 196 4.00 2.36 8.27
CA ASP A 196 4.28 1.13 7.54
C ASP A 196 3.21 0.85 6.48
N THR A 197 3.63 0.53 5.25
CA THR A 197 2.70 0.15 4.17
C THR A 197 2.45 -1.35 4.11
N GLY A 198 3.03 -2.13 5.04
CA GLY A 198 3.04 -3.58 5.02
C GLY A 198 4.06 -4.18 4.05
N GLN A 199 4.69 -3.37 3.20
CA GLN A 199 5.61 -3.83 2.17
C GLN A 199 7.05 -3.80 2.66
N ILE A 200 7.90 -4.62 2.03
CA ILE A 200 9.33 -4.64 2.28
C ILE A 200 10.13 -4.42 0.99
N LEU A 201 11.31 -3.82 1.12
CA LEU A 201 12.32 -3.79 0.07
C LEU A 201 13.65 -4.32 0.59
N THR A 202 14.29 -5.18 -0.20
CA THR A 202 15.61 -5.72 0.11
C THR A 202 16.68 -5.04 -0.74
N VAL A 203 17.69 -4.48 -0.09
CA VAL A 203 18.87 -3.89 -0.73
C VAL A 203 19.95 -4.96 -0.85
N VAL A 204 20.36 -5.27 -2.09
CA VAL A 204 21.36 -6.29 -2.46
C VAL A 204 22.66 -5.71 -3.01
#